data_AF-A0A853FTG2-F1
#
_entry.id   AF-A0A853FTG2-F1
#
_cell.length_a   1.000
_cell.length_b   1.000
_cell.length_c   1.000
_cell.angle_alpha   90.00
_cell.angle_beta   90.00
_cell.angle_gamma   90.00
#
_symmetry.space_group_name_H-M   'P 1'
#
loop_
_entity.id
_entity.type
_entity.pdbx_description
1 polymer ?
#
loop_
_entity_poly.entity_id
_entity_poly.type
_entity_poly.pdbx_seq_one_letter_code
_entity_poly.pdbx_strand_id
1 'polypeptide(L)'
;MPLIVAGAVLAFLMRPFTKPAGRSAGEVARYLRDFRDGTGEEWDFDDFLGERIADPRLESIRKRAVGLEDVHDPDALAALIAEAEVIAAHDERPAED
;
A
#
# COMPACT_ATOMS: atom_id res chain seq x y z
N MET A 1 -6.22 -3.31 -31.10
CA MET A 1 -5.06 -3.73 -30.26
C MET A 1 -5.59 -4.52 -29.04
N PRO A 2 -5.93 -5.82 -29.16
CA PRO A 2 -6.48 -6.58 -28.02
C PRO A 2 -5.44 -7.42 -27.25
N LEU A 3 -4.19 -7.47 -27.72
CA LEU A 3 -3.17 -8.38 -27.18
C LEU A 3 -2.46 -7.87 -25.91
N ILE A 4 -2.57 -6.57 -25.58
CA ILE A 4 -1.88 -5.99 -24.42
C ILE A 4 -2.62 -6.31 -23.11
N VAL A 5 -3.95 -6.34 -23.13
CA VAL A 5 -4.78 -6.59 -21.93
C VAL A 5 -4.61 -8.03 -21.41
N ALA A 6 -4.46 -9.01 -22.31
CA ALA A 6 -4.24 -10.40 -21.92
C ALA A 6 -2.84 -10.66 -21.33
N GLY A 7 -1.83 -9.91 -21.77
CA GLY A 7 -0.44 -10.08 -21.31
C GLY A 7 -0.22 -9.60 -19.87
N ALA A 8 -0.86 -8.52 -19.46
CA ALA A 8 -0.74 -7.96 -18.12
C ALA A 8 -1.32 -8.89 -17.04
N VAL A 9 -2.48 -9.50 -17.31
CA VAL A 9 -3.12 -10.48 -16.41
C VAL A 9 -2.22 -11.72 -16.21
N LEU A 10 -1.57 -12.19 -17.28
CA LEU A 10 -0.69 -13.36 -17.22
C LEU A 10 0.62 -13.08 -16.45
N ALA A 11 1.16 -11.86 -16.57
CA ALA A 11 2.34 -11.44 -15.81
C ALA A 11 2.05 -11.29 -14.30
N PHE A 12 0.83 -10.88 -13.95
CA PHE A 12 0.36 -10.81 -12.56
C PHE A 12 0.20 -12.20 -11.92
N LEU A 13 -0.29 -13.18 -12.69
CA LEU A 13 -0.42 -14.59 -12.26
C LEU A 13 0.92 -15.33 -12.04
N MET A 14 2.03 -14.83 -12.60
CA MET A 14 3.33 -15.52 -12.66
C MET A 14 4.47 -14.84 -11.88
N ARG A 15 4.21 -14.02 -10.85
CA ARG A 15 5.26 -13.54 -9.93
C ARG A 15 5.34 -14.39 -8.66
N PRO A 16 6.05 -15.54 -8.66
CA PRO A 16 6.41 -16.18 -7.40
C PRO A 16 7.50 -15.32 -6.75
N PHE A 17 7.16 -14.65 -5.65
CA PHE A 17 8.11 -13.98 -4.75
C PHE A 17 8.94 -12.85 -5.36
N THR A 18 8.26 -11.78 -5.81
CA THR A 18 8.89 -10.46 -5.82
C THR A 18 9.43 -10.16 -4.42
N LYS A 19 10.69 -9.70 -4.34
CA LYS A 19 11.35 -9.27 -3.10
C LYS A 19 10.41 -8.27 -2.38
N PRO A 20 10.22 -8.38 -1.06
CA PRO A 20 9.41 -7.41 -0.33
C PRO A 20 9.89 -5.99 -0.60
N ALA A 21 8.98 -5.10 -0.96
CA ALA A 21 9.28 -3.72 -1.29
C ALA A 21 9.78 -2.97 -0.05
N GLY A 22 10.84 -2.20 -0.23
CA GLY A 22 11.38 -1.31 0.80
C GLY A 22 10.60 -0.01 0.87
N ARG A 23 9.28 -0.09 1.08
CA ARG A 23 8.42 1.09 1.24
C ARG A 23 8.61 1.69 2.63
N SER A 24 8.69 3.01 2.69
CA SER A 24 8.66 3.77 3.94
C SER A 24 7.23 3.96 4.45
N ALA A 25 7.10 4.28 5.74
CA ALA A 25 5.80 4.55 6.35
C ALA A 25 5.11 5.80 5.74
N GLY A 26 5.89 6.81 5.36
CA GLY A 26 5.40 7.99 4.66
C GLY A 26 4.82 7.67 3.28
N GLU A 27 5.46 6.77 2.53
CA GLU A 27 4.91 6.29 1.26
C GLU A 27 3.61 5.52 1.44
N VAL A 28 3.52 4.65 2.46
CA VAL A 28 2.29 3.91 2.77
C VAL A 28 1.16 4.87 3.15
N ALA A 29 1.43 5.87 4.01
CA ALA A 29 0.45 6.89 4.37
C ALA A 29 -0.02 7.70 3.15
N ARG A 30 0.88 7.96 2.18
CA ARG A 30 0.55 8.62 0.92
C ARG A 30 -0.41 7.78 0.09
N TYR A 31 -0.11 6.50 -0.16
CA TYR A 31 -1.00 5.61 -0.91
C TYR A 31 -2.42 5.54 -0.33
N LEU A 32 -2.53 5.43 1.01
CA LEU A 32 -3.82 5.38 1.68
C LEU A 32 -4.59 6.71 1.58
N ARG A 33 -3.90 7.85 1.68
CA ARG A 33 -4.51 9.18 1.52
C ARG A 33 -4.95 9.43 0.08
N ASP A 34 -4.10 9.09 -0.88
CA ASP A 34 -4.39 9.25 -2.30
C ASP A 34 -5.58 8.40 -2.74
N PHE A 35 -5.74 7.20 -2.19
CA PHE A 35 -6.93 6.38 -2.37
C PHE A 35 -8.18 7.00 -1.76
N ARG A 36 -8.09 7.50 -0.52
CA ARG A 36 -9.21 8.19 0.16
C ARG A 36 -9.68 9.41 -0.63
N ASP A 37 -8.73 10.22 -1.10
CA ASP A 37 -8.99 11.53 -1.70
C ASP A 37 -9.23 11.43 -3.22
N GLY A 38 -9.02 10.25 -3.81
CA GLY A 38 -9.14 10.00 -5.24
C GLY A 38 -8.08 10.74 -6.08
N THR A 39 -6.91 10.99 -5.47
CA THR A 39 -5.81 11.78 -6.07
C THR A 39 -4.64 10.93 -6.57
N GLY A 40 -4.66 9.62 -6.34
CA GLY A 40 -3.65 8.68 -6.82
C GLY A 40 -3.73 8.42 -8.33
N GLU A 41 -2.68 7.81 -8.89
CA GLU A 41 -2.71 7.37 -10.29
C GLU A 41 -3.64 6.15 -10.47
N GLU A 42 -4.03 5.90 -11.71
CA GLU A 42 -4.77 4.69 -12.07
C GLU A 42 -3.92 3.47 -11.65
N TRP A 43 -4.50 2.56 -10.87
CA TRP A 43 -3.85 1.35 -10.35
C TRP A 43 -2.81 1.53 -9.23
N ASP A 44 -2.50 2.75 -8.78
CA ASP A 44 -1.53 2.96 -7.70
C ASP A 44 -1.89 2.20 -6.42
N PHE A 45 -3.18 2.19 -6.10
CA PHE A 45 -3.69 1.49 -4.93
C PHE A 45 -3.64 -0.03 -5.11
N ASP A 46 -4.04 -0.54 -6.28
CA ASP A 46 -3.93 -1.96 -6.62
C ASP A 46 -2.48 -2.46 -6.57
N ASP A 47 -1.53 -1.68 -7.09
CA ASP A 47 -0.11 -1.98 -7.04
C ASP A 47 0.41 -2.01 -5.60
N PHE A 48 -0.02 -1.05 -4.78
CA PHE A 48 0.25 -1.05 -3.34
C PHE A 48 -0.31 -2.30 -2.65
N LEU A 49 -1.54 -2.72 -2.98
CA LEU A 49 -2.16 -3.93 -2.42
C LEU A 49 -1.48 -5.21 -2.93
N GLY A 50 -0.99 -5.23 -4.17
CA GLY A 50 -0.36 -6.39 -4.81
C GLY A 50 1.07 -6.68 -4.38
N GLU A 51 1.78 -5.71 -3.80
CA GLU A 51 3.19 -5.83 -3.45
C GLU A 51 3.41 -6.04 -1.95
N ARG A 52 4.12 -7.12 -1.57
CA ARG A 52 4.48 -7.36 -0.15
C ARG A 52 5.46 -6.30 0.33
N ILE A 53 5.28 -5.79 1.55
CA ILE A 53 6.17 -4.80 2.16
C ILE A 53 7.16 -5.50 3.10
N ALA A 54 8.41 -5.01 3.12
CA ALA A 54 9.48 -5.58 3.94
C ALA A 54 9.29 -5.31 5.44
N ASP A 55 8.87 -4.10 5.81
CA ASP A 55 8.57 -3.76 7.21
C ASP A 55 7.30 -4.49 7.67
N PRO A 56 7.36 -5.35 8.70
CA PRO A 56 6.22 -6.11 9.18
C PRO A 56 5.07 -5.24 9.72
N ARG A 57 5.36 -4.04 10.24
CA ARG A 57 4.34 -3.07 10.68
C ARG A 57 3.53 -2.58 9.48
N LEU A 58 4.24 -2.18 8.43
CA LEU A 58 3.63 -1.68 7.19
C LEU A 58 2.93 -2.78 6.39
N GLU A 59 3.46 -4.00 6.41
CA GLU A 59 2.80 -5.17 5.81
C GLU A 59 1.49 -5.50 6.53
N SER A 60 1.38 -5.26 7.84
CA SER A 60 0.13 -5.40 8.58
C SER A 60 -0.93 -4.39 8.09
N ILE A 61 -0.52 -3.14 7.91
CA ILE A 61 -1.36 -2.06 7.35
C ILE A 61 -1.84 -2.44 5.95
N ARG A 62 -0.93 -2.86 5.05
CA ARG A 62 -1.29 -3.28 3.69
C ARG A 62 -2.31 -4.42 3.70
N LYS A 63 -2.09 -5.46 4.51
CA LYS A 63 -3.04 -6.60 4.62
C LYS A 63 -4.42 -6.17 5.08
N ARG A 64 -4.51 -5.20 6.00
CA ARG A 64 -5.79 -4.64 6.45
C ARG A 64 -6.43 -3.77 5.35
N ALA A 65 -5.63 -3.04 4.59
CA ALA A 65 -6.10 -2.24 3.46
C ALA A 65 -6.73 -3.09 2.35
N VAL A 66 -6.24 -4.31 2.10
CA VAL A 66 -6.85 -5.25 1.13
C VAL A 66 -8.34 -5.47 1.39
N GLY A 67 -8.76 -5.49 2.66
CA GLY A 67 -10.18 -5.70 3.01
C GLY A 67 -11.05 -4.45 2.88
N LEU A 68 -10.47 -3.27 2.63
CA LEU A 68 -11.21 -2.00 2.58
C LEU A 68 -11.71 -1.65 1.19
N GLU A 69 -11.09 -2.20 0.14
CA GLU A 69 -11.52 -2.01 -1.24
C GLU A 69 -12.97 -2.51 -1.43
N ASP A 70 -13.30 -3.66 -0.85
CA ASP A 70 -14.63 -4.28 -0.99
C ASP A 70 -15.70 -3.67 -0.06
N VAL A 71 -15.29 -3.17 1.11
CA VAL A 71 -16.21 -2.80 2.20
C VAL A 71 -16.48 -1.30 2.25
N HIS A 72 -15.63 -0.47 1.64
CA HIS A 72 -15.72 0.99 1.67
C HIS A 72 -15.97 1.55 3.08
N ASP A 73 -15.09 1.24 4.03
CA ASP A 73 -15.13 1.76 5.40
C ASP A 73 -14.15 2.96 5.56
N PRO A 74 -14.65 4.21 5.53
CA PRO A 74 -13.80 5.40 5.59
C PRO A 74 -13.14 5.58 6.97
N ASP A 75 -13.76 5.12 8.05
CA ASP A 75 -13.20 5.24 9.40
C ASP A 75 -12.04 4.26 9.57
N ALA A 76 -12.18 3.04 9.06
CA ALA A 76 -11.10 2.07 9.03
C ALA A 76 -9.92 2.54 8.16
N LEU A 77 -10.20 3.20 7.02
CA LEU A 77 -9.17 3.79 6.18
C LEU A 77 -8.43 4.94 6.90
N ALA A 78 -9.18 5.83 7.58
CA ALA A 78 -8.60 6.91 8.38
C ALA A 78 -7.71 6.38 9.51
N ALA A 79 -8.11 5.28 10.17
CA ALA A 79 -7.31 4.63 11.19
C ALA A 79 -5.98 4.07 10.64
N LEU A 80 -5.99 3.48 9.44
CA LEU A 80 -4.76 3.00 8.79
C LEU A 80 -3.81 4.15 8.42
N ILE A 81 -4.35 5.27 7.92
CA ILE A 81 -3.57 6.46 7.61
C ILE A 81 -2.87 6.97 8.87
N ALA A 82 -3.61 7.15 9.95
CA ALA A 82 -3.06 7.62 11.23
C ALA A 82 -1.97 6.68 11.76
N GLU A 83 -2.16 5.36 11.65
CA GLU A 83 -1.17 4.37 12.08
C GLU A 83 0.13 4.47 11.25
N ALA A 84 0.02 4.60 9.93
CA ALA A 84 1.18 4.79 9.06
C ALA A 84 1.93 6.10 9.36
N GLU A 85 1.20 7.19 9.65
CA GLU A 85 1.78 8.48 10.03
C GLU A 85 2.50 8.43 11.38
N VAL A 86 1.97 7.71 12.36
CA VAL A 86 2.65 7.50 13.66
C VAL A 86 3.96 6.74 13.46
N ILE A 87 3.98 5.72 12.59
CA ILE A 87 5.21 4.99 12.26
C ILE A 87 6.21 5.91 11.55
N ALA A 88 5.74 6.72 10.59
CA ALA A 88 6.59 7.66 9.88
C ALA A 88 7.24 8.67 10.84
N ALA A 89 6.44 9.27 11.72
CA ALA A 89 6.94 10.18 12.75
C ALA A 89 7.93 9.48 13.69
N HIS A 90 7.72 8.22 14.03
CA HIS A 90 8.66 7.45 14.84
C HIS A 90 9.98 7.20 14.12
N ASP A 91 9.95 6.82 12.85
CA ASP A 91 11.13 6.49 12.04
C ASP A 91 11.95 7.74 11.66
N GLU A 92 11.33 8.92 11.63
CA GLU A 92 12.00 10.22 11.41
C GLU A 92 12.67 10.79 12.66
N ARG A 93 12.38 10.27 13.85
CA ARG A 93 13.04 10.74 15.08
C ARG A 93 14.50 10.28 15.09
N PRO A 94 15.47 11.20 15.23
CA PRO A 94 16.85 10.82 15.45
C PRO A 94 16.95 10.02 16.75
N ALA A 95 17.83 9.01 16.78
CA ALA A 95 18.15 8.31 18.01
C ALA A 95 18.61 9.35 19.05
N GLU A 96 17.86 9.49 20.14
CA GLU A 96 18.31 10.28 21.29
C GLU A 96 19.49 9.52 21.92
N ASP A 97 20.72 10.04 21.71
CA ASP A 97 21.98 9.60 22.33
C ASP A 97 22.01 9.89 23.84
#